data_AF-A0A4Q3SBD9-F1
#
_entry.id   AF-A0A4Q3SBD9-F1
#
_cell.length_a   1.000
_cell.length_b   1.000
_cell.length_c   1.000
_cell.angle_alpha   90.00
_cell.angle_beta   90.00
_cell.angle_gamma   90.00
#
_symmetry.space_group_name_H-M   'P 1'
#
loop_
_entity.id
_entity.type
_entity.pdbx_description
1 polymer ?
#
loop_
_entity_poly.entity_id
_entity_poly.type
_entity_poly.pdbx_seq_one_letter_code
_entity_poly.pdbx_strand_id
1 'polypeptide(L)'
;MKWLFLLTSCIPCLLFSQAKLIPRHQAIDHQLGYELVRISVYQYGNNDSIIYINLHSDETASVDAAMNMLETRGGMLIKIENGNKRNITFRLGNGMYAFDPNRIFSRKGIQHTLDHFKNS
;
A
#
# COMPACT_ATOMS: atom_id res chain seq x y z
N MET A 1 66.26 -25.95 -2.61
CA MET A 1 65.01 -26.04 -3.41
C MET A 1 63.84 -25.80 -2.48
N LYS A 2 63.32 -24.56 -2.44
CA LYS A 2 62.13 -24.18 -1.66
C LYS A 2 60.97 -24.07 -2.64
N TRP A 3 60.03 -25.00 -2.59
CA TRP A 3 58.76 -24.88 -3.30
C TRP A 3 57.80 -24.07 -2.43
N LEU A 4 57.47 -22.87 -2.89
CA LEU A 4 56.52 -21.96 -2.28
C LEU A 4 55.13 -22.27 -2.87
N PHE A 5 54.26 -22.93 -2.09
CA PHE A 5 52.85 -23.08 -2.46
C PHE A 5 52.12 -21.76 -2.19
N LEU A 6 51.78 -21.04 -3.25
CA LEU A 6 50.81 -19.95 -3.22
C LEU A 6 49.40 -20.56 -3.14
N LEU A 7 48.86 -20.64 -1.93
CA LEU A 7 47.43 -20.90 -1.72
C LEU A 7 46.65 -19.63 -2.03
N THR A 8 46.17 -19.52 -3.27
CA THR A 8 45.15 -18.53 -3.65
C THR A 8 43.84 -18.94 -2.97
N SER A 9 43.57 -18.34 -1.81
CA SER A 9 42.28 -18.43 -1.14
C SER A 9 41.22 -17.73 -2.00
N CYS A 10 40.51 -18.51 -2.82
CA CYS A 10 39.21 -18.09 -3.33
C CYS A 10 38.25 -18.03 -2.14
N ILE A 11 38.11 -16.84 -1.55
CA ILE A 11 37.00 -16.55 -0.64
C ILE A 11 35.73 -16.70 -1.48
N PRO A 12 34.84 -17.67 -1.19
CA PRO A 12 33.55 -17.72 -1.85
C PRO A 12 32.84 -16.43 -1.46
N CYS A 13 32.57 -15.59 -2.45
CA CYS A 13 31.70 -14.43 -2.29
C CYS A 13 30.31 -15.00 -1.98
N LEU A 14 30.04 -15.26 -0.70
CA LEU A 14 28.72 -15.57 -0.19
C LEU A 14 27.89 -14.31 -0.46
N LEU A 15 27.09 -14.37 -1.52
CA LEU A 15 26.02 -13.43 -1.78
C LEU A 15 25.06 -13.52 -0.59
N PHE A 16 25.27 -12.70 0.44
CA PHE A 16 24.32 -12.50 1.50
C PHE A 16 23.09 -11.80 0.91
N SER A 17 22.12 -12.59 0.44
CA SER A 17 20.78 -12.09 0.17
C SER A 17 20.18 -11.69 1.51
N GLN A 18 19.89 -10.40 1.67
CA GLN A 18 19.22 -9.91 2.87
C GLN A 18 17.82 -10.53 2.93
N ALA A 19 17.48 -11.19 4.04
CA ALA A 19 16.17 -11.81 4.19
C ALA A 19 15.07 -10.72 4.13
N LYS A 20 14.13 -10.87 3.19
CA LYS A 20 12.99 -9.97 3.04
C LYS A 20 12.05 -10.08 4.24
N LEU A 21 11.56 -8.96 4.71
CA LEU A 21 10.54 -8.89 5.76
C LEU A 21 9.19 -9.38 5.20
N ILE A 22 8.52 -10.27 5.93
CA ILE A 22 7.18 -10.74 5.61
C ILE A 22 6.18 -9.85 6.37
N PRO A 23 5.14 -9.32 5.70
CA PRO A 23 4.18 -8.45 6.36
C PRO A 23 3.22 -9.24 7.24
N ARG A 24 2.83 -8.64 8.37
CA ARG A 24 1.58 -8.96 9.07
C ARG A 24 0.45 -8.17 8.41
N HIS A 25 -0.60 -8.85 8.00
CA HIS A 25 -1.75 -8.24 7.33
C HIS A 25 -2.95 -8.15 8.28
N GLN A 26 -3.59 -6.99 8.31
CA GLN A 26 -4.86 -6.75 8.96
C GLN A 26 -5.80 -6.03 7.98
N ALA A 27 -7.07 -6.43 7.97
CA ALA A 27 -8.10 -5.72 7.23
C ALA A 27 -9.11 -5.11 8.22
N ILE A 28 -9.54 -3.87 7.93
CA ILE A 28 -10.54 -3.13 8.70
C ILE A 28 -11.64 -2.74 7.73
N ASP A 29 -12.87 -3.17 8.00
CA ASP A 29 -14.03 -2.78 7.20
C ASP A 29 -14.69 -1.56 7.82
N HIS A 30 -14.89 -0.52 7.02
CA HIS A 30 -15.57 0.70 7.43
C HIS A 30 -16.87 0.88 6.65
N GLN A 31 -17.95 1.15 7.38
CA GLN A 31 -19.25 1.37 6.74
C GLN A 31 -19.34 2.78 6.18
N LEU A 32 -19.68 2.88 4.89
CA LEU A 32 -19.85 4.13 4.17
C LEU A 32 -21.20 4.09 3.45
N GLY A 33 -22.20 4.73 4.08
CA GLY A 33 -23.59 4.55 3.68
C GLY A 33 -24.01 3.08 3.80
N TYR A 34 -24.43 2.48 2.68
CA TYR A 34 -24.82 1.07 2.61
C TYR A 34 -23.71 0.15 2.09
N GLU A 35 -22.55 0.69 1.72
CA GLU A 35 -21.42 -0.11 1.26
C GLU A 35 -20.35 -0.22 2.35
N LEU A 36 -19.54 -1.29 2.28
CA LEU A 36 -18.34 -1.44 3.11
C LEU A 36 -17.12 -1.06 2.28
N VAL A 37 -16.28 -0.20 2.83
CA VAL A 37 -14.96 0.12 2.29
C VAL A 37 -13.93 -0.58 3.16
N ARG A 38 -13.11 -1.43 2.54
CA ARG A 38 -12.06 -2.16 3.25
C ARG A 38 -10.76 -1.38 3.23
N ILE A 39 -10.10 -1.33 4.37
CA ILE A 39 -8.76 -0.77 4.55
C ILE A 39 -7.83 -1.93 4.91
N SER A 40 -6.85 -2.19 4.06
CA SER A 40 -5.82 -3.20 4.27
C SER A 40 -4.57 -2.54 4.86
N VAL A 41 -4.03 -3.12 5.93
CA VAL A 41 -2.83 -2.67 6.62
C VAL A 41 -1.80 -3.79 6.60
N TYR A 42 -0.62 -3.51 6.05
CA TYR A 42 0.51 -4.42 5.98
C TYR A 42 1.67 -3.86 6.80
N GLN A 43 2.01 -4.53 7.90
CA GLN A 43 3.12 -4.15 8.77
C GLN A 43 4.35 -5.02 8.51
N TYR A 44 5.46 -4.42 8.10
CA TYR A 44 6.73 -5.07 7.84
C TYR A 44 7.69 -4.83 9.00
N GLY A 45 7.99 -5.90 9.76
CA GLY A 45 8.80 -5.80 10.97
C GLY A 45 8.13 -4.97 12.07
N ASN A 46 8.94 -4.26 12.85
CA ASN A 46 8.49 -3.43 14.00
C ASN A 46 8.91 -1.95 13.83
N ASN A 47 9.21 -1.54 12.61
CA ASN A 47 9.54 -0.15 12.30
C ASN A 47 8.23 0.60 12.01
N ASP A 48 7.93 1.63 12.79
CA ASP A 48 6.69 2.41 12.65
C ASP A 48 6.97 3.84 12.15
N SER A 49 8.22 4.14 11.77
CA SER A 49 8.64 5.47 11.31
C SER A 49 8.32 5.75 9.84
N ILE A 50 8.06 4.70 9.04
CA ILE A 50 7.78 4.81 7.61
C ILE A 50 6.36 4.28 7.38
N ILE A 51 5.49 5.16 6.87
CA ILE A 51 4.10 4.83 6.54
C ILE A 51 3.84 5.25 5.10
N TYR A 52 3.48 4.29 4.27
CA TYR A 52 2.95 4.52 2.93
C TYR A 52 1.43 4.41 2.95
N ILE A 53 0.76 5.30 2.24
CA ILE A 53 -0.70 5.31 2.13
C ILE A 53 -1.07 5.31 0.65
N ASN A 54 -1.83 4.31 0.22
CA ASN A 54 -2.39 4.21 -1.12
C ASN A 54 -3.92 4.36 -1.03
N LEU A 55 -4.42 5.48 -1.57
CA LEU A 55 -5.84 5.84 -1.50
C LEU A 55 -6.63 5.37 -2.72
N HIS A 56 -5.94 5.21 -3.86
CA HIS A 56 -6.50 4.77 -5.13
C HIS A 56 -6.10 3.31 -5.40
N SER A 57 -7.09 2.40 -5.41
CA SER A 57 -6.80 0.99 -5.65
C SER A 57 -6.35 0.68 -7.08
N ASP A 58 -6.60 1.57 -8.04
CA ASP A 58 -6.10 1.46 -9.41
C ASP A 58 -4.63 1.89 -9.57
N GLU A 59 -3.98 2.45 -8.54
CA GLU A 59 -2.57 2.84 -8.56
C GLU A 59 -1.63 1.70 -8.11
N THR A 60 -1.78 0.51 -8.70
CA THR A 60 -1.06 -0.72 -8.29
C THR A 60 0.46 -0.61 -8.36
N ALA A 61 1.00 0.10 -9.34
CA ALA A 61 2.45 0.32 -9.45
C ALA A 61 3.05 1.03 -8.23
N SER A 62 2.29 1.93 -7.58
CA SER A 62 2.73 2.60 -6.35
C SER A 62 2.79 1.65 -5.16
N VAL A 63 1.87 0.68 -5.12
CA VAL A 63 1.82 -0.38 -4.11
C VAL A 63 3.02 -1.30 -4.26
N ASP A 64 3.32 -1.74 -5.48
CA ASP A 64 4.48 -2.60 -5.75
C ASP A 64 5.81 -1.91 -5.36
N ALA A 65 5.95 -0.63 -5.68
CA ALA A 65 7.12 0.15 -5.27
C ALA A 65 7.24 0.27 -3.75
N ALA A 66 6.13 0.54 -3.05
CA ALA A 66 6.11 0.62 -1.58
C ALA A 66 6.45 -0.73 -0.95
N MET A 67 5.88 -1.84 -1.45
CA MET A 67 6.16 -3.19 -0.94
C MET A 67 7.64 -3.54 -1.06
N ASN A 68 8.27 -3.29 -2.21
CA ASN A 68 9.71 -3.53 -2.40
C ASN A 68 10.58 -2.78 -1.38
N MET A 69 10.21 -1.52 -1.06
CA MET A 69 10.91 -0.73 -0.05
C MET A 69 10.71 -1.28 1.36
N LEU A 70 9.47 -1.65 1.70
CA LEU A 70 9.09 -2.13 3.02
C LEU A 70 9.64 -3.54 3.34
N GLU A 71 9.77 -4.40 2.33
CA GLU A 71 10.42 -5.72 2.46
C GLU A 71 11.88 -5.60 2.93
N THR A 72 12.54 -4.48 2.64
CA THR A 72 13.96 -4.26 3.00
C THR A 72 14.12 -3.38 4.24
N ARG A 73 13.26 -2.37 4.42
CA ARG A 73 13.44 -1.34 5.47
C ARG A 73 12.49 -1.44 6.65
N GLY A 74 11.44 -2.26 6.51
CA GLY A 74 10.31 -2.25 7.44
C GLY A 74 9.47 -0.99 7.32
N GLY A 75 8.35 -0.96 8.03
CA GLY A 75 7.35 0.12 7.93
C GLY A 75 5.95 -0.44 7.76
N MET A 76 5.02 0.45 7.41
CA MET A 76 3.62 0.13 7.21
C MET A 76 3.15 0.58 5.83
N LEU A 77 2.31 -0.24 5.20
CA LEU A 77 1.50 0.14 4.05
C LEU A 77 0.02 0.10 4.44
N ILE A 78 -0.68 1.20 4.23
CA ILE A 78 -2.13 1.32 4.39
C ILE A 78 -2.74 1.50 3.00
N LYS A 79 -3.74 0.69 2.65
CA LYS A 79 -4.40 0.74 1.33
C LYS A 79 -5.92 0.71 1.47
N ILE A 80 -6.60 1.52 0.68
CA ILE A 80 -8.05 1.40 0.48
C ILE A 80 -8.32 0.39 -0.62
N GLU A 81 -9.20 -0.57 -0.36
CA GLU A 81 -9.69 -1.53 -1.35
C GLU A 81 -11.09 -1.12 -1.83
N ASN A 82 -11.23 -0.83 -3.12
CA ASN A 82 -12.52 -0.53 -3.77
C ASN A 82 -12.62 -1.17 -5.18
N GLY A 83 -11.93 -2.31 -5.37
CA GLY A 83 -12.05 -3.13 -6.58
C GLY A 83 -11.37 -2.51 -7.82
N ASN A 84 -10.16 -1.96 -7.66
CA ASN A 84 -9.36 -1.32 -8.71
C ASN A 84 -10.08 -0.16 -9.39
N LYS A 85 -10.78 0.66 -8.60
CA LYS A 85 -11.47 1.87 -9.06
C LYS A 85 -10.78 3.11 -8.49
N ARG A 86 -10.75 4.17 -9.29
CA ARG A 86 -10.27 5.48 -8.84
C ARG A 86 -11.13 6.06 -7.70
N ASN A 87 -12.44 6.13 -7.94
CA ASN A 87 -13.37 6.75 -7.01
C ASN A 87 -13.98 5.70 -6.07
N ILE A 88 -14.23 6.12 -4.83
CA ILE A 88 -15.04 5.33 -3.88
C ILE A 88 -16.51 5.65 -4.16
N THR A 89 -17.30 4.63 -4.48
CA THR A 89 -18.73 4.75 -4.76
C THR A 89 -19.53 4.10 -3.64
N PHE A 90 -20.57 4.77 -3.19
CA PHE A 90 -21.46 4.24 -2.15
C PHE A 90 -22.90 4.72 -2.31
N ARG A 91 -23.83 3.98 -1.73
CA ARG A 91 -25.25 4.34 -1.68
C ARG A 91 -25.60 4.93 -0.32
N LEU A 92 -26.43 5.97 -0.34
CA LEU A 92 -26.97 6.59 0.87
C LEU A 92 -28.38 7.12 0.60
N GLY A 93 -29.37 6.62 1.32
CA GLY A 93 -30.78 6.86 0.99
C GLY A 93 -31.09 6.37 -0.43
N ASN A 94 -31.73 7.23 -1.23
CA ASN A 94 -32.08 6.93 -2.63
C ASN A 94 -31.01 7.40 -3.63
N GLY A 95 -29.84 7.84 -3.16
CA GLY A 95 -28.77 8.39 -3.98
C GLY A 95 -27.56 7.46 -4.11
N MET A 96 -26.88 7.54 -5.25
CA MET A 96 -25.55 6.99 -5.44
C MET A 96 -24.54 8.14 -5.46
N TYR A 97 -23.46 7.99 -4.69
CA TYR A 97 -22.44 9.01 -4.51
C TYR A 97 -21.07 8.45 -4.89
N ALA A 98 -20.19 9.30 -5.40
CA ALA A 98 -18.79 8.97 -5.60
C ALA A 98 -17.88 10.13 -5.17
N PHE A 99 -16.66 9.81 -4.77
CA PHE A 99 -15.62 10.80 -4.50
C PHE A 99 -14.22 10.27 -4.81
N ASP A 100 -13.31 11.21 -5.14
CA ASP A 100 -11.88 10.98 -5.27
C ASP A 100 -11.22 11.08 -3.88
N PRO A 101 -10.65 9.99 -3.34
CA PRO A 101 -10.09 9.98 -1.99
C PRO A 101 -8.84 10.85 -1.86
N ASN A 102 -8.10 11.18 -2.93
CA ASN A 102 -6.97 12.11 -2.87
C ASN A 102 -7.41 13.56 -2.64
N ARG A 103 -8.70 13.88 -2.85
CA ARG A 103 -9.22 15.26 -2.71
C ARG A 103 -9.89 15.54 -1.36
N ILE A 104 -10.00 14.54 -0.47
CA ILE A 104 -10.72 14.69 0.81
C ILE A 104 -9.97 15.54 1.85
N PHE A 105 -8.69 15.84 1.63
CA PHE A 105 -7.86 16.57 2.58
C PHE A 105 -8.08 18.10 2.59
N SER A 106 -9.03 18.61 1.80
CA SER A 106 -9.40 20.02 1.80
C SER A 106 -10.90 20.20 1.64
N ARG A 107 -11.47 21.26 2.24
CA ARG A 107 -12.89 21.59 2.08
C ARG A 107 -13.29 21.74 0.61
N LYS A 108 -12.46 22.43 -0.17
CA LYS A 108 -12.67 22.61 -1.61
C LYS A 108 -12.67 21.28 -2.35
N GLY A 109 -11.70 20.40 -2.05
CA GLY A 109 -11.61 19.09 -2.67
C GLY A 109 -12.82 18.21 -2.35
N ILE A 110 -13.24 18.14 -1.08
CA ILE A 110 -14.45 17.43 -0.64
C ILE A 110 -15.67 17.90 -1.45
N GLN A 111 -15.89 19.22 -1.51
CA GLN A 111 -17.06 19.78 -2.20
C GLN A 111 -17.01 19.55 -3.72
N HIS A 112 -15.82 19.60 -4.32
CA HIS A 112 -15.65 19.49 -5.77
C HIS A 112 -15.69 18.04 -6.27
N THR A 113 -15.50 17.05 -5.41
CA THR A 113 -15.41 15.66 -5.83
C THR A 113 -16.61 14.82 -5.45
N LEU A 114 -17.47 15.31 -4.56
CA LEU A 114 -18.68 14.59 -4.17
C LEU A 114 -19.70 14.69 -5.31
N ASP A 115 -19.67 13.70 -6.19
CA ASP A 115 -20.63 13.56 -7.26
C ASP A 115 -21.88 12.85 -6.74
N HIS A 116 -23.05 13.40 -7.06
CA HIS A 116 -24.35 12.80 -6.77
C HIS A 116 -24.99 12.36 -8.08
N PHE A 117 -25.10 11.04 -8.27
CA PHE A 117 -25.87 10.47 -9.36
C PHE A 117 -27.35 10.46 -8.94
N LYS A 118 -28.15 11.35 -9.53
CA LYS A 118 -29.61 11.19 -9.52
C LYS A 118 -29.95 10.11 -10.55
N ASN A 119 -30.74 9.13 -10.16
CA ASN A 119 -31.43 8.29 -11.13
C ASN A 119 -32.36 9.19 -11.93
N SER A 120 -32.06 9.39 -13.22
CA SER A 120 -32.94 10.04 -14.19
C SER A 120 -34.22 9.24 -14.39
#